data_AF-A0A7G6SA76-F1
#
_entry.id   AF-A0A7G6SA76-F1
#
_cell.length_a   1.000
_cell.length_b   1.000
_cell.length_c   1.000
_cell.angle_alpha   90.00
_cell.angle_beta   90.00
_cell.angle_gamma   90.00
#
_symmetry.space_group_name_H-M   'P 1'
#
loop_
_entity.id
_entity.type
_entity.pdbx_description
1 polymer ?
#
loop_
_entity_poly.entity_id
_entity_poly.type
_entity_poly.pdbx_seq_one_letter_code
_entity_poly.pdbx_strand_id
1 'polypeptide(L)'
;MAELKSISLAELRAATTRLLDSLEERGVSHIPLEKDVYWRVNFHDVFNEERPEPVQSSVEEGWNDLKAELSDPSGIAHWHAFHHLAGLMKTVAYADLRGALTAPASRRVS
;
A
#
# COMPACT_ATOMS: atom_id res chain seq x y z
N MET A 1 18.66 25.30 14.19
CA MET A 1 17.89 24.85 13.00
C MET A 1 17.87 23.34 13.03
N ALA A 2 16.70 22.71 12.92
CA ALA A 2 16.64 21.24 12.83
C ALA A 2 17.25 20.78 11.50
N GLU A 3 18.10 19.77 11.54
CA GLU A 3 18.67 19.15 10.35
C GLU A 3 17.55 18.39 9.62
N LEU A 4 17.36 18.69 8.34
CA LEU A 4 16.35 18.01 7.52
C LEU A 4 16.85 16.60 7.20
N LYS A 5 16.12 15.59 7.69
CA LYS A 5 16.32 14.20 7.27
C LYS A 5 15.65 13.99 5.93
N SER A 6 16.34 13.35 4.99
CA SER A 6 15.82 13.03 3.66
C SER A 6 15.93 11.53 3.37
N ILE A 7 15.11 11.06 2.42
CA ILE A 7 15.16 9.70 1.88
C ILE A 7 15.38 9.82 0.38
N SER A 8 16.28 9.02 -0.19
CA SER A 8 16.49 8.98 -1.63
C SER A 8 15.31 8.32 -2.35
N LEU A 9 14.78 8.98 -3.38
CA LEU A 9 13.75 8.38 -4.24
C LEU A 9 14.25 7.12 -4.96
N ALA A 10 15.54 7.05 -5.29
CA ALA A 10 16.13 5.88 -5.93
C ALA A 10 16.17 4.68 -4.97
N GLU A 11 16.53 4.91 -3.71
CA GLU A 11 16.55 3.87 -2.68
C GLU A 11 15.13 3.39 -2.35
N LEU A 12 14.17 4.33 -2.19
CA LEU A 12 12.77 4.00 -1.94
C LEU A 12 12.18 3.15 -3.08
N ARG A 13 12.46 3.52 -4.34
CA ARG A 13 12.07 2.73 -5.51
C ARG A 13 12.67 1.33 -5.45
N ALA A 14 13.98 1.22 -5.29
CA ALA A 14 14.67 -0.06 -5.27
C ALA A 14 14.15 -0.99 -4.16
N ALA A 15 13.90 -0.44 -2.96
CA ALA A 15 13.31 -1.17 -1.85
C ALA A 15 11.90 -1.67 -2.18
N THR A 16 11.06 -0.81 -2.77
CA THR A 16 9.67 -1.16 -3.14
C THR A 16 9.63 -2.25 -4.21
N THR A 17 10.43 -2.11 -5.27
CA THR A 17 10.55 -3.13 -6.33
C THR A 17 11.00 -4.46 -5.75
N ARG A 18 12.06 -4.49 -4.94
CA ARG A 18 12.55 -5.72 -4.32
C ARG A 18 11.51 -6.42 -3.44
N LEU A 19 10.67 -5.67 -2.74
CA LEU A 19 9.59 -6.24 -1.93
C LEU A 19 8.53 -6.91 -2.80
N LEU A 20 8.12 -6.27 -3.89
CA LEU A 20 7.12 -6.82 -4.81
C LEU A 20 7.67 -8.03 -5.58
N ASP A 21 8.88 -7.93 -6.12
CA ASP A 21 9.57 -9.03 -6.82
C ASP A 21 9.64 -10.28 -5.92
N SER A 22 9.97 -10.10 -4.64
CA SER A 22 10.02 -11.22 -3.68
C SER A 22 8.68 -11.91 -3.47
N LEU A 23 7.55 -11.20 -3.59
CA LEU A 23 6.22 -11.81 -3.54
C LEU A 23 5.93 -12.60 -4.81
N GLU A 24 6.26 -12.05 -5.97
CA GLU A 24 6.10 -12.72 -7.25
C GLU A 24 6.94 -14.00 -7.35
N GLU A 25 8.20 -13.97 -6.90
CA GLU A 25 9.10 -15.12 -6.80
C GLU A 25 8.53 -16.24 -5.90
N ARG A 26 7.72 -15.87 -4.89
CA ARG A 26 7.00 -16.81 -4.02
C ARG A 26 5.68 -17.31 -4.64
N GLY A 27 5.37 -16.95 -5.88
CA GLY A 27 4.14 -17.33 -6.57
C GLY A 27 2.90 -16.55 -6.13
N VAL A 28 3.07 -15.40 -5.47
CA VAL A 28 1.97 -14.52 -5.09
C VAL A 28 1.68 -13.58 -6.26
N SER A 29 0.59 -13.85 -6.98
CA SER A 29 0.12 -13.01 -8.09
C SER A 29 -0.98 -12.03 -7.70
N HIS A 30 -1.61 -12.24 -6.54
CA HIS A 30 -2.73 -11.44 -6.03
C HIS A 30 -2.62 -11.34 -4.51
N ILE A 31 -3.00 -10.19 -3.96
CA ILE A 31 -3.08 -9.99 -2.51
C ILE A 31 -4.45 -10.45 -2.03
N PRO A 32 -4.55 -11.48 -1.17
CA PRO A 32 -5.82 -11.95 -0.67
C PRO A 32 -6.43 -10.94 0.30
N LEU A 33 -7.71 -10.64 0.08
CA LEU A 33 -8.50 -9.73 0.92
C LEU A 33 -9.58 -10.53 1.64
N GLU A 34 -9.63 -10.44 2.98
CA GLU A 34 -10.78 -10.96 3.74
C GLU A 34 -11.95 -9.99 3.79
N LYS A 35 -11.64 -8.69 3.73
CA LYS A 35 -12.57 -7.58 3.77
C LYS A 35 -12.02 -6.49 2.87
N ASP A 36 -12.92 -5.75 2.24
CA ASP A 36 -12.57 -4.60 1.43
C ASP A 36 -12.21 -3.38 2.29
N VAL A 37 -12.81 -3.27 3.48
CA VAL A 37 -12.73 -2.05 4.28
C VAL A 37 -11.69 -2.15 5.41
N TYR A 38 -10.90 -1.09 5.60
CA TYR A 38 -9.85 -0.97 6.61
C TYR A 38 -9.78 0.44 7.22
N TRP A 39 -9.12 0.55 8.37
CA TRP A 39 -8.84 1.84 9.03
C TRP A 39 -7.49 2.39 8.59
N ARG A 40 -7.42 3.70 8.34
CA ARG A 40 -6.17 4.43 8.06
C ARG A 40 -6.13 5.75 8.82
N VAL A 41 -4.93 6.31 8.93
CA VAL A 41 -4.70 7.70 9.35
C VAL A 41 -4.48 8.53 8.09
N ASN A 42 -5.01 9.75 8.05
CA ASN A 42 -4.79 10.66 6.92
C ASN A 42 -3.36 11.19 6.89
N PHE A 43 -2.82 11.40 5.69
CA PHE A 43 -1.43 11.85 5.51
C PHE A 43 -1.13 13.21 6.14
N HIS A 44 -2.13 14.10 6.26
CA HIS A 44 -1.94 15.40 6.90
C HIS A 44 -1.72 15.31 8.42
N ASP A 45 -2.08 14.19 9.04
CA ASP A 45 -1.89 13.98 10.47
C ASP A 45 -0.58 13.26 10.82
N VAL A 46 0.20 12.80 9.83
CA VAL A 46 1.33 11.89 10.05
C VAL A 46 2.47 12.48 10.90
N PHE A 47 2.59 13.81 10.94
CA PHE A 47 3.57 14.53 11.75
C PHE A 47 2.93 15.39 12.85
N ASN A 48 1.62 15.25 13.09
CA ASN A 48 0.95 15.97 14.18
C ASN A 48 1.34 15.36 15.52
N GLU A 49 1.53 16.21 16.54
CA GLU A 49 1.81 15.77 17.91
C GLU A 49 0.56 15.18 18.58
N GLU A 50 -0.62 15.64 18.16
CA GLU A 50 -1.90 15.15 18.63
C GLU A 50 -2.24 13.78 18.03
N ARG A 51 -3.05 13.00 18.76
CA ARG A 51 -3.49 11.69 18.29
C ARG A 51 -4.36 11.86 17.02
N PRO A 52 -4.02 11.18 15.91
CA PRO A 52 -4.84 11.26 14.71
C PRO A 52 -6.18 10.54 14.89
N GLU A 53 -7.21 11.04 14.18
CA GLU A 53 -8.49 10.35 14.08
C GLU A 53 -8.41 9.29 12.96
N PRO A 54 -8.68 8.00 13.25
CA PRO A 54 -8.74 6.98 12.20
C PRO A 54 -9.93 7.22 11.28
N VAL A 55 -9.70 7.07 9.98
CA VAL A 55 -10.74 7.12 8.95
C VAL A 55 -10.87 5.76 8.27
N GLN A 56 -12.10 5.40 7.94
CA GLN A 56 -12.40 4.16 7.22
C GLN A 56 -12.15 4.37 5.72
N SER A 57 -11.62 3.34 5.05
CA SER A 57 -11.30 3.37 3.62
C SER A 57 -11.49 1.98 3.00
N SER A 58 -11.70 1.92 1.69
CA SER A 58 -11.88 0.69 0.91
C SER A 58 -10.63 0.38 0.07
N VAL A 59 -10.30 -0.90 -0.08
CA VAL A 59 -9.23 -1.37 -0.98
C VAL A 59 -9.63 -1.18 -2.43
N GLU A 60 -10.87 -1.49 -2.79
CA GLU A 60 -11.43 -1.28 -4.12
C GLU A 60 -11.41 0.20 -4.52
N GLU A 61 -11.93 1.08 -3.67
CA GLU A 61 -11.90 2.54 -3.91
C GLU A 61 -10.46 3.03 -4.04
N GLY A 62 -9.58 2.67 -3.09
CA GLY A 62 -8.18 3.09 -3.13
C GLY A 62 -7.45 2.60 -4.39
N TRP A 63 -7.76 1.40 -4.90
CA TRP A 63 -7.20 0.90 -6.16
C TRP A 63 -7.73 1.64 -7.38
N ASN A 64 -9.04 1.90 -7.42
CA ASN A 64 -9.67 2.63 -8.52
C ASN A 64 -9.19 4.08 -8.59
N ASP A 65 -9.11 4.75 -7.43
CA ASP A 65 -8.61 6.12 -7.34
C ASP A 65 -7.12 6.19 -7.72
N LEU A 66 -6.28 5.27 -7.24
CA LEU A 66 -4.87 5.23 -7.64
C LEU A 66 -4.71 5.11 -9.16
N LYS A 67 -5.48 4.22 -9.81
CA LYS A 67 -5.43 4.08 -11.28
C LYS A 67 -5.88 5.36 -11.98
N ALA A 68 -6.92 6.02 -11.47
CA ALA A 68 -7.41 7.27 -12.03
C ALA A 68 -6.34 8.37 -11.94
N GLU A 69 -5.72 8.53 -10.77
CA GLU A 69 -4.64 9.50 -10.53
C GLU A 69 -3.41 9.27 -11.42
N LEU A 70 -3.01 8.01 -11.61
CA LEU A 70 -1.88 7.65 -12.46
C LEU A 70 -2.17 7.84 -13.96
N SER A 71 -3.44 7.92 -14.34
CA SER A 71 -3.88 8.05 -15.74
C SER A 71 -4.39 9.45 -16.08
N ASP A 72 -4.32 10.41 -15.14
CA ASP A 72 -4.85 11.76 -15.32
C ASP A 72 -4.06 12.51 -16.42
N PRO A 73 -4.71 12.93 -17.52
CA PRO A 73 -4.05 13.66 -18.61
C PRO A 73 -3.55 15.05 -18.19
N SER A 74 -4.04 15.60 -17.08
CA SER A 74 -3.58 16.88 -16.51
C SER A 74 -2.33 16.75 -15.65
N GLY A 75 -1.91 15.51 -15.33
CA GLY A 75 -0.73 15.19 -14.54
C GLY A 75 -1.07 14.55 -13.19
N ILE A 76 -0.08 13.91 -12.58
CA ILE A 76 -0.27 13.13 -11.35
C ILE A 76 -0.33 14.05 -10.12
N ALA A 77 -1.43 13.99 -9.36
CA ALA A 77 -1.47 14.55 -8.01
C ALA A 77 -0.70 13.63 -7.04
N HIS A 78 0.63 13.83 -6.97
CA HIS A 78 1.55 12.94 -6.27
C HIS A 78 1.12 12.59 -4.83
N TRP A 79 0.70 13.57 -4.05
CA TRP A 79 0.25 13.33 -2.66
C TRP A 79 -0.95 12.39 -2.61
N HIS A 80 -1.87 12.50 -3.58
CA HIS A 80 -3.11 11.72 -3.62
C HIS A 80 -2.82 10.29 -4.04
N ALA A 81 -2.02 10.11 -5.09
CA ALA A 81 -1.54 8.80 -5.53
C ALA A 81 -0.76 8.08 -4.42
N PHE A 82 0.17 8.77 -3.73
CA PHE A 82 0.92 8.17 -2.62
C PHE A 82 0.04 7.83 -1.42
N HIS A 83 -0.99 8.61 -1.13
CA HIS A 83 -1.95 8.32 -0.06
C HIS A 83 -2.70 7.01 -0.32
N HIS A 84 -3.19 6.81 -1.54
CA HIS A 84 -3.84 5.56 -1.94
C HIS A 84 -2.86 4.38 -1.96
N LEU A 85 -1.68 4.56 -2.53
CA LEU A 85 -0.64 3.53 -2.55
C LEU A 85 -0.23 3.10 -1.14
N ALA A 86 -0.07 4.04 -0.20
CA ALA A 86 0.26 3.73 1.19
C ALA A 86 -0.84 2.90 1.87
N GLY A 87 -2.11 3.16 1.56
CA GLY A 87 -3.24 2.34 1.98
C GLY A 87 -3.14 0.90 1.48
N LEU A 88 -2.90 0.72 0.17
CA LEU A 88 -2.74 -0.59 -0.45
C LEU A 88 -1.52 -1.35 0.10
N MET A 89 -0.41 -0.67 0.35
CA MET A 89 0.78 -1.28 0.96
C MET A 89 0.52 -1.78 2.38
N LYS A 90 -0.34 -1.12 3.16
CA LYS A 90 -0.78 -1.63 4.48
C LYS A 90 -1.60 -2.91 4.32
N THR A 91 -2.40 -3.02 3.27
CA THR A 91 -3.14 -4.25 2.96
C THR A 91 -2.20 -5.42 2.66
N VAL A 92 -1.13 -5.19 1.88
CA VAL A 92 -0.08 -6.19 1.64
C VAL A 92 0.58 -6.62 2.96
N ALA A 93 0.99 -5.65 3.78
CA ALA A 93 1.63 -5.94 5.08
C ALA A 93 0.70 -6.72 6.03
N TYR A 94 -0.59 -6.38 6.04
CA TYR A 94 -1.58 -7.09 6.85
C TYR A 94 -1.84 -8.52 6.36
N ALA A 95 -1.81 -8.75 5.04
CA ALA A 95 -1.88 -10.09 4.48
C ALA A 95 -0.66 -10.94 4.87
N ASP A 96 0.55 -10.36 4.86
CA ASP A 96 1.77 -11.05 5.30
C ASP A 96 1.74 -11.40 6.80
N LEU A 97 1.35 -10.43 7.64
CA LEU A 97 1.24 -10.60 9.09
C LEU A 97 0.34 -11.79 9.48
N ARG A 98 -0.66 -12.10 8.66
CA ARG A 98 -1.59 -13.21 8.88
C ARG A 98 -1.19 -14.50 8.17
N GLY A 99 -0.05 -14.53 7.49
CA GLY A 99 0.40 -15.68 6.71
C GLY A 99 -0.45 -15.94 5.46
N ALA A 100 -1.17 -14.93 4.95
CA ALA A 100 -2.03 -15.08 3.78
C ALA A 100 -1.28 -14.94 2.45
N LEU A 101 -0.04 -14.42 2.46
CA LEU A 101 0.83 -14.34 1.27
C LEU A 101 1.51 -15.69 0.98
N THR A 102 0.70 -16.74 0.86
CA THR A 102 1.13 -18.03 0.34
C THR A 102 0.75 -18.12 -1.13
N ALA A 103 1.60 -18.75 -1.95
CA ALA A 103 1.16 -19.25 -3.25
C ALA A 103 -0.18 -19.98 -3.07
N PRO A 104 -1.13 -19.91 -4.03
CA PRO A 104 -2.29 -20.78 -3.97
C PRO A 104 -1.77 -22.20 -3.85
N ALA A 105 -1.87 -22.78 -2.64
CA ALA A 105 -1.63 -24.18 -2.44
C ALA A 105 -2.50 -24.84 -3.50
N SER A 106 -1.89 -25.66 -4.34
CA SER A 106 -2.63 -26.60 -5.17
C SER A 106 -3.56 -27.31 -4.20
N ARG A 107 -4.83 -26.87 -4.15
CA ARG A 107 -5.88 -27.48 -3.35
C ARG A 107 -6.01 -28.86 -3.96
N ARG A 108 -5.25 -29.83 -3.43
CA ARG A 108 -5.58 -31.23 -3.59
C ARG A 108 -6.89 -31.39 -2.85
N VAL A 109 -7.96 -31.32 -3.62
CA VAL A 109 -9.24 -31.87 -3.23
C VAL A 109 -8.98 -33.36 -3.08
N SER A 110 -8.86 -33.81 -1.83
CA SER A 110 -9.06 -35.21 -1.45
C SER A 110 -10.54 -35.54 -1.52
#